data_AF-A0A7R9M159-F1
#
_entry.id   AF-A0A7R9M159-F1
#
_cell.length_a   1.000
_cell.length_b   1.000
_cell.length_c   1.000
_cell.angle_alpha   90.00
_cell.angle_beta   90.00
_cell.angle_gamma   90.00
#
_symmetry.space_group_name_H-M   'P 1'
#
loop_
_entity.id
_entity.type
_entity.pdbx_description
1 polymer ?
#
loop_
_entity_poly.entity_id
_entity_poly.type
_entity_poly.pdbx_seq_one_letter_code
_entity_poly.pdbx_strand_id
1 'polypeptide(L)'
;MQAIISPILSMAIWIVKWGGDYFFIYLWAFCFIITLLLMTVYADYIAPLFDKFTPLPDGELKQQIEKLAQSIDFPLKKLFVVEGSKRSSHSNAYFYGFHKNKRIVLFDTLIEDFHKNEEKKEEAEDKSSGDSAKKEHKKCGCNNDEILAVLAH
;
A
#
# COMPACT_ATOMS: atom_id res chain seq x y z
N MET A 1 -13.55 12.98 0.10
CA MET A 1 -12.62 14.12 -0.05
C MET A 1 -13.23 15.43 0.46
N GLN A 2 -14.33 15.94 -0.10
CA GLN A 2 -14.94 17.22 0.33
C GLN A 2 -15.28 17.28 1.83
N ALA A 3 -15.76 16.18 2.43
CA ALA A 3 -16.07 16.12 3.86
C ALA A 3 -14.87 16.39 4.79
N ILE A 4 -13.64 16.14 4.33
CA ILE A 4 -12.40 16.40 5.09
C ILE A 4 -11.92 17.83 4.83
N ILE A 5 -12.06 18.31 3.59
CA ILE A 5 -11.57 19.62 3.16
C ILE A 5 -12.38 20.76 3.79
N SER A 6 -13.71 20.62 3.84
CA SER A 6 -14.60 21.65 4.39
C SER A 6 -14.31 22.07 5.84
N PRO A 7 -14.15 21.15 6.82
CA PRO A 7 -13.82 21.53 8.19
C PRO A 7 -12.41 22.12 8.33
N ILE A 8 -11.43 21.59 7.58
CA ILE A 8 -10.05 22.10 7.58
C ILE A 8 -10.03 23.55 7.07
N LEU A 9 -10.73 23.83 5.97
CA LEU A 9 -10.79 25.16 5.39
C LEU A 9 -11.52 26.14 6.31
N SER A 10 -12.62 25.72 6.93
CA SER A 10 -13.35 26.54 7.91
C SER A 10 -12.46 26.93 9.10
N MET A 11 -11.69 25.96 9.62
CA MET A 11 -10.78 26.17 10.74
C MET A 11 -9.59 27.06 10.36
N ALA A 12 -9.06 26.92 9.13
CA ALA A 12 -8.02 27.81 8.60
C ALA A 12 -8.51 29.26 8.47
N ILE A 13 -9.72 29.48 7.95
CA ILE A 13 -10.33 30.81 7.83
C ILE A 13 -10.57 31.42 9.22
N TRP A 14 -10.98 30.60 10.20
CA TRP A 14 -11.14 31.05 11.58
C TRP A 14 -9.82 31.52 12.19
N ILE A 15 -8.72 30.78 11.99
CA ILE A 15 -7.37 31.17 12.44
C ILE A 15 -6.92 32.49 11.79
N VAL A 16 -7.19 32.69 10.50
CA VAL A 16 -6.86 33.94 9.82
C VAL A 16 -7.67 35.12 10.37
N LYS A 17 -8.95 34.91 10.69
CA LYS A 17 -9.81 35.96 11.26
C LYS A 17 -9.44 36.35 12.70
N TRP A 18 -8.89 35.43 13.47
CA TRP A 18 -8.57 35.63 14.89
C TRP A 18 -7.07 35.83 15.19
N GLY A 19 -6.19 35.50 14.24
CA GLY A 19 -4.75 35.39 14.47
C GLY A 19 -3.96 36.71 14.60
N GLY A 20 -4.61 37.87 14.38
CA GLY A 20 -3.96 39.19 14.49
C GLY A 20 -2.75 39.33 13.57
N ASP A 21 -1.74 40.14 13.94
CA ASP A 21 -0.54 40.40 13.11
C ASP A 21 0.36 39.16 12.92
N TYR A 22 0.25 38.15 13.79
CA TYR A 22 1.04 36.91 13.74
C TYR A 22 0.27 35.71 13.17
N PHE A 23 -0.86 35.94 12.50
CA PHE A 23 -1.74 34.88 11.97
C PHE A 23 -0.99 33.87 11.09
N PHE A 24 0.06 34.29 10.38
CA PHE A 24 0.86 33.43 9.51
C PHE A 24 1.60 32.32 10.27
N ILE A 25 2.03 32.57 11.51
CA ILE A 25 2.72 31.57 12.34
C ILE A 25 1.72 30.49 12.79
N TYR A 26 0.54 30.93 13.25
CA TYR A 26 -0.53 30.01 13.66
C TYR A 26 -1.05 29.18 12.49
N LEU A 27 -1.21 29.81 11.31
CA LEU A 27 -1.61 29.13 10.09
C LEU A 27 -0.56 28.12 9.64
N TRP A 28 0.72 28.49 9.68
CA TRP A 28 1.82 27.58 9.34
C TRP A 28 1.88 26.37 10.27
N ALA A 29 1.80 26.59 11.59
CA ALA A 29 1.77 25.51 12.57
C ALA A 29 0.54 24.60 12.39
N PHE A 30 -0.63 25.19 12.13
CA PHE A 30 -1.85 24.43 11.84
C PHE A 30 -1.71 23.57 10.59
N CYS A 31 -1.22 24.14 9.49
CA CYS A 31 -0.95 23.39 8.26
C CYS A 31 0.03 22.24 8.51
N PHE A 32 1.12 22.50 9.22
CA PHE A 32 2.11 21.47 9.56
C PHE A 32 1.50 20.30 10.34
N ILE A 33 0.72 20.61 11.38
CA ILE A 33 0.02 19.60 12.21
C ILE A 33 -0.99 18.81 11.37
N ILE A 34 -1.81 19.51 10.57
CA ILE A 34 -2.82 18.88 9.71
C ILE A 34 -2.17 17.98 8.66
N THR A 35 -1.05 18.41 8.05
CA THR A 35 -0.31 17.58 7.09
C THR A 35 0.23 16.32 7.75
N LEU A 36 0.86 16.41 8.93
CA LEU A 36 1.34 15.22 9.65
C LEU A 36 0.21 14.27 10.03
N LEU A 37 -0.91 14.83 10.50
CA LEU A 37 -2.09 14.05 10.88
C LEU A 37 -2.70 13.36 9.65
N LEU A 38 -2.91 14.09 8.54
CA LEU A 38 -3.40 13.53 7.29
C LEU A 38 -2.46 12.43 6.76
N MET A 39 -1.15 12.62 6.83
CA MET A 39 -0.18 11.63 6.35
C MET A 39 -0.30 10.31 7.13
N THR A 40 -0.55 10.39 8.44
CA THR A 40 -0.75 9.21 9.31
C THR A 40 -2.12 8.58 9.11
N VAL A 41 -3.19 9.40 9.17
CA VAL A 41 -4.59 8.92 9.04
C VAL A 41 -4.85 8.38 7.64
N TYR A 42 -4.24 8.95 6.62
CA TYR A 42 -4.42 8.50 5.25
C TYR A 42 -3.93 7.05 5.07
N ALA A 43 -2.75 6.74 5.58
CA ALA A 43 -2.16 5.41 5.45
C ALA A 43 -2.96 4.33 6.19
N ASP A 44 -3.48 4.63 7.39
CA ASP A 44 -4.15 3.63 8.22
C ASP A 44 -5.66 3.52 8.01
N TYR A 45 -6.35 4.59 7.60
CA TYR A 45 -7.82 4.61 7.48
C TYR A 45 -8.32 4.83 6.06
N ILE A 46 -7.66 5.69 5.30
CA ILE A 46 -8.14 6.08 3.97
C ILE A 46 -7.72 5.05 2.94
N ALA A 47 -6.44 4.64 2.94
CA ALA A 47 -5.94 3.64 2.01
C ALA A 47 -6.72 2.30 2.10
N PRO A 48 -6.97 1.72 3.30
CA PRO A 48 -7.75 0.47 3.42
C PRO A 48 -9.20 0.56 3.00
N LEU A 49 -9.76 1.77 2.91
CA LEU A 49 -11.13 1.98 2.46
C LEU A 49 -11.24 1.96 0.92
N PHE A 50 -10.15 2.26 0.23
CA PHE A 50 -10.11 2.28 -1.24
C PHE A 50 -9.61 0.98 -1.85
N ASP A 51 -8.59 0.39 -1.24
CA ASP A 51 -7.94 -0.80 -1.77
C ASP A 51 -8.01 -1.93 -0.73
N LYS A 52 -8.18 -3.17 -1.20
CA LYS A 52 -8.25 -4.34 -0.32
C LYS A 52 -6.84 -4.77 0.05
N PHE A 53 -6.56 -4.79 1.35
CA PHE A 53 -5.30 -5.29 1.90
C PHE A 53 -5.50 -6.71 2.40
N THR A 54 -4.85 -7.67 1.77
CA THR A 54 -4.80 -9.07 2.23
C THR A 54 -3.42 -9.35 2.84
N PRO A 55 -3.32 -10.13 3.93
CA PRO A 55 -2.01 -10.54 4.43
C PRO A 55 -1.32 -11.43 3.40
N LEU A 56 -0.02 -11.24 3.19
CA LEU A 56 0.74 -12.13 2.28
C LEU A 56 0.67 -13.57 2.82
N PRO A 57 0.32 -14.57 1.99
CA PRO A 57 0.34 -15.97 2.40
C PRO A 57 1.75 -16.40 2.84
N ASP A 58 1.81 -17.34 3.77
CA ASP A 58 3.07 -17.94 4.21
C ASP A 58 3.70 -18.71 3.04
N GLY A 59 4.91 -18.31 2.65
CA GLY A 59 5.63 -18.87 1.50
C GLY A 59 7.09 -18.42 1.45
N GLU A 60 7.80 -18.85 0.41
CA GLU A 60 9.23 -18.58 0.23
C GLU A 60 9.52 -17.07 0.18
N LEU A 61 8.71 -16.30 -0.57
CA LEU A 61 8.82 -14.85 -0.66
C LEU A 61 8.72 -14.16 0.70
N LYS A 62 7.76 -14.57 1.54
CA LYS A 62 7.58 -14.00 2.88
C LYS A 62 8.82 -14.24 3.76
N GLN A 63 9.33 -15.46 3.75
CA GLN A 63 10.50 -15.85 4.55
C GLN A 63 11.76 -15.09 4.11
N GLN A 64 11.96 -14.93 2.80
CA GLN A 64 13.10 -14.17 2.28
C GLN A 64 13.02 -12.68 2.67
N ILE A 65 11.82 -12.08 2.60
CA ILE A 65 11.61 -10.68 3.03
C ILE A 65 11.82 -10.53 4.54
N GLU A 66 11.35 -11.47 5.36
CA GLU A 66 11.58 -11.46 6.81
C GLU A 66 13.08 -11.59 7.13
N LYS A 67 13.79 -12.46 6.42
CA LYS A 67 15.25 -12.61 6.58
C LYS A 67 16.00 -11.35 6.17
N LEU A 68 15.60 -10.71 5.07
CA LEU A 68 16.15 -9.43 4.66
C LEU A 68 15.89 -8.36 5.72
N ALA A 69 14.65 -8.23 6.18
CA ALA A 69 14.27 -7.26 7.21
C ALA A 69 15.05 -7.47 8.53
N GLN A 70 15.27 -8.73 8.93
CA GLN A 70 16.12 -9.06 10.08
C GLN A 70 17.58 -8.64 9.87
N SER A 71 18.12 -8.80 8.66
CA SER A 71 19.52 -8.44 8.39
C SER A 71 19.81 -6.94 8.49
N ILE A 72 18.78 -6.10 8.31
CA ILE A 72 18.88 -4.63 8.38
C ILE A 72 18.26 -4.05 9.67
N ASP A 73 17.98 -4.89 10.67
CA ASP A 73 17.27 -4.52 11.92
C ASP A 73 15.97 -3.73 11.68
N PHE A 74 15.29 -4.00 10.58
CA PHE A 74 14.05 -3.33 10.23
C PHE A 74 12.88 -3.98 11.01
N PRO A 75 12.15 -3.21 11.85
CA PRO A 75 11.06 -3.74 12.67
C PRO A 75 9.81 -4.00 11.81
N LEU A 76 9.88 -5.03 10.98
CA LEU A 76 8.80 -5.51 10.13
C LEU A 76 7.73 -6.17 10.99
N LYS A 77 6.53 -5.59 11.03
CA LYS A 77 5.43 -6.14 11.82
C LYS A 77 4.40 -6.90 11.01
N LYS A 78 4.09 -6.43 9.81
CA LYS A 78 3.10 -7.04 8.91
C LYS A 78 3.48 -6.82 7.45
N LEU A 79 3.22 -7.84 6.63
CA LEU A 79 3.36 -7.81 5.19
C LEU A 79 1.98 -7.95 4.55
N PHE A 80 1.63 -7.03 3.67
CA PHE A 80 0.33 -7.00 3.00
C PHE A 80 0.50 -7.00 1.49
N VAL A 81 -0.46 -7.60 0.81
CA VAL A 81 -0.66 -7.47 -0.63
C VAL A 81 -1.90 -6.63 -0.86
N VAL A 82 -1.80 -5.69 -1.79
CA VAL A 82 -2.92 -4.86 -2.26
C VAL A 82 -3.33 -5.30 -3.66
N GLU A 83 -4.63 -5.47 -3.87
CA GLU A 83 -5.23 -5.81 -5.16
C GLU A 83 -5.24 -4.58 -6.08
N GLY A 84 -4.09 -4.27 -6.68
CA GLY A 84 -3.88 -3.11 -7.55
C GLY A 84 -4.28 -3.37 -9.01
N SER A 85 -4.27 -4.64 -9.43
CA SER A 85 -4.67 -5.10 -10.77
C SER A 85 -6.05 -4.59 -11.19
N LYS A 86 -6.97 -4.45 -10.22
CA LYS A 86 -8.34 -3.95 -10.43
C LYS A 86 -8.39 -2.50 -10.93
N ARG A 87 -7.38 -1.68 -10.61
CA ARG A 87 -7.31 -0.26 -11.00
C ARG A 87 -6.35 -0.02 -12.15
N SER A 88 -5.23 -0.75 -12.21
CA SER A 88 -4.23 -0.57 -13.26
C SER A 88 -3.23 -1.72 -13.29
N SER A 89 -2.53 -1.88 -14.41
CA SER A 89 -1.40 -2.80 -14.55
C SER A 89 -0.08 -2.27 -13.97
N HIS A 90 -0.11 -1.19 -13.18
CA HIS A 90 1.11 -0.65 -12.56
C HIS A 90 1.49 -1.46 -11.33
N SER A 91 2.76 -1.88 -11.30
CA SER A 91 3.37 -2.56 -10.15
C SER A 91 4.06 -1.53 -9.25
N ASN A 92 3.85 -1.64 -7.94
CA ASN A 92 4.49 -0.79 -6.95
C ASN A 92 4.69 -1.58 -5.64
N ALA A 93 5.59 -1.09 -4.80
CA ALA A 93 5.76 -1.54 -3.42
C ALA A 93 6.10 -0.32 -2.56
N TYR A 94 5.50 -0.23 -1.38
CA TYR A 94 5.80 0.86 -0.46
C TYR A 94 5.83 0.41 0.99
N PHE A 95 6.63 1.13 1.76
CA PHE A 95 6.79 0.95 3.19
C PHE A 95 6.02 2.06 3.91
N TYR A 96 5.26 1.70 4.94
CA TYR A 96 4.56 2.68 5.76
C TYR A 96 4.57 2.29 7.23
N GLY A 97 4.36 3.26 8.11
CA GLY A 97 4.26 3.05 9.54
C GLY A 97 5.32 3.77 10.36
N PHE A 98 4.98 3.98 11.62
CA PHE A 98 5.74 4.85 12.52
C PHE A 98 6.66 4.04 13.44
N HIS A 99 7.95 4.39 13.43
CA HIS A 99 9.03 3.89 14.31
C HIS A 99 9.13 2.36 14.46
N LYS A 100 8.30 1.73 15.31
CA LYS A 100 8.33 0.30 15.67
C LYS A 100 7.26 -0.54 14.99
N ASN A 101 6.39 0.08 14.19
CA ASN A 101 5.30 -0.60 13.50
C ASN A 101 5.41 -0.40 11.99
N LYS A 102 6.54 -0.77 11.40
CA LYS A 102 6.72 -0.68 9.95
C LYS A 102 6.01 -1.85 9.27
N ARG A 103 5.33 -1.53 8.18
CA ARG A 103 4.53 -2.44 7.36
C ARG A 103 4.97 -2.28 5.90
N ILE A 104 4.96 -3.38 5.17
CA ILE A 104 5.27 -3.40 3.73
C ILE A 104 3.99 -3.74 2.99
N VAL A 105 3.69 -2.99 1.94
CA VAL A 105 2.62 -3.28 0.99
C VAL A 105 3.25 -3.58 -0.35
N LEU A 106 2.93 -4.75 -0.89
CA LEU A 106 3.27 -5.14 -2.25
C LEU A 106 2.00 -5.13 -3.09
N PHE A 107 2.11 -4.74 -4.36
CA PHE A 107 1.00 -4.88 -5.31
C PHE A 107 0.96 -6.32 -5.83
N ASP A 108 -0.23 -6.85 -6.04
CA ASP A 108 -0.47 -8.14 -6.72
C ASP A 108 0.21 -8.20 -8.10
N THR A 109 0.15 -7.11 -8.86
CA THR A 109 0.80 -6.94 -10.17
C THR A 109 2.33 -6.98 -10.13
N LEU A 110 2.96 -6.91 -8.95
CA LEU A 110 4.41 -7.03 -8.80
C LEU A 110 4.83 -8.50 -8.66
N ILE A 111 3.95 -9.37 -8.15
CA ILE A 111 4.29 -10.75 -7.80
C ILE A 111 3.88 -11.67 -8.96
N GLU A 112 4.85 -12.16 -9.73
CA GLU A 112 4.58 -13.02 -10.90
C GLU A 112 3.81 -14.30 -10.53
N ASP A 113 4.02 -14.82 -9.32
CA ASP A 113 3.38 -16.03 -8.80
C ASP A 113 2.02 -15.82 -8.09
N PHE A 114 1.54 -14.57 -7.94
CA PHE A 114 0.23 -14.35 -7.30
C PHE A 114 -0.91 -14.88 -8.17
N HIS A 115 -0.89 -14.57 -9.47
CA HIS A 115 -1.85 -15.08 -10.44
C HIS A 115 -1.86 -16.62 -10.50
N LYS A 116 -0.68 -17.24 -10.36
CA LYS A 116 -0.50 -18.70 -10.42
C LYS A 116 -1.10 -19.44 -9.21
N ASN A 117 -1.22 -18.77 -8.07
CA ASN A 117 -1.84 -19.32 -6.85
C ASN A 117 -3.35 -19.05 -6.78
N GLU A 118 -3.85 -17.98 -7.41
CA GLU A 118 -5.30 -17.78 -7.59
C GLU A 118 -5.86 -18.77 -8.61
N GLU A 119 -5.18 -19.01 -9.73
CA GLU A 119 -5.56 -20.06 -10.69
C GLU A 119 -5.68 -21.44 -10.01
N LYS A 120 -4.77 -21.79 -9.08
CA LYS A 120 -4.86 -23.04 -8.31
C LYS A 120 -6.03 -23.10 -7.31
N LYS A 121 -6.58 -21.96 -6.88
CA LYS A 121 -7.77 -21.92 -6.03
C LYS A 121 -9.05 -21.97 -6.84
N GLU A 122 -9.08 -21.37 -8.02
CA GLU A 122 -10.23 -21.40 -8.93
C GLU A 122 -10.34 -22.76 -9.66
N GLU A 123 -9.22 -23.41 -9.99
CA GLU A 123 -9.20 -24.74 -10.63
C GLU A 123 -9.75 -25.88 -9.75
N ALA A 124 -9.96 -25.64 -8.46
CA ALA A 124 -10.59 -26.61 -7.56
C ALA A 124 -12.12 -26.60 -7.62
N GLU A 125 -12.75 -25.56 -8.17
CA GLU A 125 -14.22 -25.44 -8.23
C GLU A 125 -14.84 -25.63 -9.62
N ASP A 126 -14.09 -25.50 -10.71
CA ASP A 126 -14.69 -25.60 -12.06
C ASP A 126 -13.97 -26.61 -12.96
N LYS A 127 -14.17 -27.91 -12.69
CA LYS A 127 -14.01 -28.95 -13.69
C LYS A 127 -15.34 -29.20 -14.41
N SER A 128 -15.70 -28.32 -15.33
CA SER A 128 -16.53 -28.69 -16.47
C SER A 128 -16.31 -27.75 -17.64
N SER A 129 -16.18 -28.35 -18.82
CA SER A 129 -16.26 -27.72 -20.15
C SER A 129 -14.97 -27.10 -20.67
N GLY A 130 -14.49 -27.66 -21.78
CA GLY A 130 -13.23 -27.29 -22.40
C GLY A 130 -13.30 -26.22 -23.48
N ASP A 131 -12.10 -26.03 -24.03
CA ASP A 131 -11.72 -25.67 -25.40
C ASP A 131 -10.91 -24.36 -25.56
N SER A 132 -9.72 -24.56 -26.12
CA SER A 132 -8.88 -23.68 -26.93
C SER A 132 -8.90 -22.15 -26.71
N ALA A 133 -7.76 -21.60 -26.31
CA ALA A 133 -7.04 -20.57 -27.09
C ALA A 133 -5.75 -20.14 -26.38
N LYS A 134 -4.61 -20.41 -27.03
CA LYS A 134 -3.28 -19.95 -26.63
C LYS A 134 -3.20 -18.42 -26.80
N LYS A 135 -3.44 -17.66 -25.73
CA LYS A 135 -3.06 -16.23 -25.65
C LYS A 135 -1.74 -16.13 -24.91
N GLU A 136 -0.70 -15.67 -25.60
CA GLU A 136 0.56 -15.26 -24.98
C GLU A 136 0.29 -14.08 -24.04
N HIS A 137 0.05 -14.37 -22.76
CA HIS A 137 0.02 -13.36 -21.73
C HIS A 137 1.46 -12.92 -21.46
N LYS A 138 1.77 -11.66 -21.80
CA LYS A 138 3.02 -11.01 -21.41
C LYS A 138 3.17 -11.15 -19.89
N LYS A 139 4.14 -11.95 -19.45
CA LYS A 139 4.52 -12.09 -18.04
C LYS A 139 4.97 -10.71 -17.52
N CYS A 140 4.07 -9.99 -16.88
CA CYS A 140 4.38 -8.76 -16.17
C CYS A 140 4.34 -9.09 -14.68
N GLY A 141 5.51 -9.31 -14.10
CA GLY A 141 5.73 -9.59 -12.68
C GLY A 141 7.23 -9.77 -12.44
N CYS A 142 7.69 -9.50 -11.24
CA CYS A 142 9.08 -9.73 -10.83
C CYS A 142 9.21 -11.09 -10.16
N ASN A 143 10.36 -11.74 -10.35
CA ASN A 143 10.72 -12.94 -9.59
C ASN A 143 11.00 -12.59 -8.11
N ASN A 144 10.98 -13.58 -7.23
CA ASN A 144 11.23 -13.38 -5.78
C ASN A 144 12.55 -12.63 -5.52
N ASP A 145 13.62 -12.95 -6.25
CA ASP A 145 14.93 -12.30 -6.14
C ASP A 145 14.92 -10.83 -6.60
N GLU A 146 14.12 -10.53 -7.63
CA GLU A 146 13.95 -9.15 -8.12
C GLU A 146 13.12 -8.32 -7.14
N ILE A 147 12.08 -8.90 -6.55
CA ILE A 147 11.27 -8.24 -5.51
C ILE A 147 12.16 -7.92 -4.31
N LEU A 148 13.05 -8.84 -3.90
CA LEU A 148 14.02 -8.60 -2.85
C LEU A 148 14.97 -7.45 -3.20
N ALA A 149 15.49 -7.40 -4.43
CA ALA A 149 16.35 -6.31 -4.87
C ALA A 149 15.62 -4.97 -4.86
N VAL A 150 14.34 -4.93 -5.27
CA VAL A 150 13.50 -3.72 -5.22
C VAL A 150 13.21 -3.28 -3.79
N LEU A 151 13.02 -4.23 -2.86
CA LEU A 151 12.81 -3.92 -1.45
C LEU A 151 14.10 -3.51 -0.72
N ALA A 152 15.26 -3.96 -1.21
CA ALA A 152 16.58 -3.64 -0.66
C ALA A 152 17.13 -2.29 -1.12
N HIS A 153 16.66 -1.75 -2.25
CA HIS A 153 17.03 -0.46 -2.80
C HIS A 153 16.39 0.71 -2.04
#